data_AF-A0AAU9K8G1-F1
#
_entry.id   AF-A0AAU9K8G1-F1
#
_cell.length_a   1.000
_cell.length_b   1.000
_cell.length_c   1.000
_cell.angle_alpha   90.00
_cell.angle_beta   90.00
_cell.angle_gamma   90.00
#
_symmetry.space_group_name_H-M   'P 1'
#
loop_
_entity.id
_entity.type
_entity.pdbx_description
1 polymer ?
#
loop_
_entity_poly.entity_id
_entity_poly.type
_entity_poly.pdbx_seq_one_letter_code
_entity_poly.pdbx_strand_id
1 'polypeptide(L)'
;MQTQEKTKKNPHTFTRWILGVCSATLIALGPIIMTLGYQANKFGVEILIADKALMGMGGIVSMLGIIAIVGNMIKSSKVLLFTFYSSIILIIFISVFALGAWLMLNDIQDFIDRNWESLRNSAQGYSMAGFKRHAESEIQSLIAFSFAVNMIMISAEANIWNLIRKKIRESLFPVTSLILSILGSALIAVSFYSAQHSNYTQLPSWTNFIFVFIGFSMMGLGILGYYAATHSRQTMIIWFATTLGFISIMILVAGIGSILLSSLVMKYLEDSWPQINANLQEAGYDVEIEDFGEELKMNFKFAGLFGIVNFCFLVLSFAGAMLYLGHLKKKQESMKAIFN
;
A
#
# COMPACT_ATOMS: atom_id res chain seq x y z
N MET A 1 -31.82 -38.90 34.46
CA MET A 1 -30.58 -38.45 33.79
C MET A 1 -30.96 -37.56 32.62
N GLN A 2 -30.96 -36.24 32.83
CA GLN A 2 -31.06 -35.28 31.73
C GLN A 2 -29.71 -35.25 31.03
N THR A 3 -29.64 -35.82 29.84
CA THR A 3 -28.49 -35.70 28.95
C THR A 3 -28.37 -34.22 28.59
N GLN A 4 -27.41 -33.53 29.21
CA GLN A 4 -26.97 -32.20 28.78
C GLN A 4 -26.46 -32.32 27.35
N GLU A 5 -27.30 -31.96 26.38
CA GLU A 5 -26.84 -31.61 25.04
C GLU A 5 -25.87 -30.44 25.18
N LYS A 6 -24.57 -30.75 25.14
CA LYS A 6 -23.53 -29.74 24.88
C LYS A 6 -23.86 -29.11 23.54
N THR A 7 -24.50 -27.94 23.58
CA THR A 7 -24.68 -27.05 22.45
C THR A 7 -23.32 -26.83 21.80
N LYS A 8 -23.06 -27.55 20.70
CA LYS A 8 -21.90 -27.32 19.84
C LYS A 8 -21.97 -25.85 19.43
N LYS A 9 -21.15 -24.99 20.04
CA LYS A 9 -21.04 -23.57 19.68
C LYS A 9 -20.87 -23.51 18.17
N ASN A 10 -21.86 -22.93 17.50
CA ASN A 10 -21.87 -22.82 16.06
C ASN A 10 -20.62 -22.01 15.66
N PRO A 11 -19.67 -22.57 14.88
CA PRO A 11 -18.36 -21.95 14.63
C PRO A 11 -18.47 -20.55 14.00
N HIS A 12 -19.57 -20.30 13.29
CA HIS A 12 -19.90 -18.99 12.74
C HIS A 12 -20.22 -17.93 13.80
N THR A 13 -20.77 -18.30 14.96
CA THR A 13 -21.07 -17.36 16.05
C THR A 13 -19.79 -16.82 16.67
N PHE A 14 -18.79 -17.68 16.89
CA PHE A 14 -17.50 -17.28 17.44
C PHE A 14 -16.71 -16.38 16.47
N THR A 15 -16.67 -16.75 15.18
CA THR A 15 -16.01 -15.96 14.13
C THR A 15 -16.62 -14.55 14.01
N ARG A 16 -17.95 -14.45 14.11
CA ARG A 16 -18.66 -13.16 14.10
C ARG A 16 -18.39 -12.33 15.35
N TRP A 17 -18.26 -12.97 16.51
CA TRP A 17 -17.90 -12.27 17.74
C TRP A 17 -16.49 -11.68 17.66
N ILE A 18 -15.49 -12.47 17.22
CA ILE A 18 -14.12 -11.97 17.01
C ILE A 18 -14.12 -10.81 16.00
N LEU A 19 -14.83 -10.94 14.88
CA LEU A 19 -14.94 -9.86 13.90
C LEU A 19 -15.50 -8.57 14.53
N GLY A 20 -16.51 -8.70 15.40
CA GLY A 20 -17.06 -7.57 16.16
C GLY A 20 -16.02 -6.92 17.08
N VAL A 21 -15.25 -7.72 17.82
CA VAL A 21 -14.17 -7.23 18.69
C VAL A 21 -13.09 -6.52 17.88
N CYS A 22 -12.54 -7.15 16.84
CA CYS A 22 -11.53 -6.53 15.98
C CYS A 22 -12.02 -5.22 15.37
N SER A 23 -13.25 -5.20 14.86
CA SER A 23 -13.82 -4.00 14.25
C SER A 23 -14.03 -2.87 15.27
N ALA A 24 -14.47 -3.19 16.50
CA ALA A 24 -14.57 -2.21 17.58
C ALA A 24 -13.19 -1.66 17.98
N THR A 25 -12.16 -2.51 18.02
CA THR A 25 -10.79 -2.05 18.26
C THR A 25 -10.29 -1.12 17.15
N LEU A 26 -10.60 -1.40 15.88
CA LEU A 26 -10.25 -0.49 14.77
C LEU A 26 -10.93 0.87 14.88
N ILE A 27 -12.19 0.92 15.34
CA ILE A 27 -12.90 2.19 15.60
C ILE A 27 -12.21 2.99 16.71
N ALA A 28 -11.63 2.33 17.71
CA ALA A 28 -10.90 3.01 18.78
C ALA A 28 -9.48 3.44 18.36
N LEU A 29 -8.79 2.62 17.54
CA LEU A 29 -7.42 2.91 17.11
C LEU A 29 -7.34 3.96 16.00
N GLY A 30 -8.34 4.04 15.12
CA GLY A 30 -8.33 5.01 14.03
C GLY A 30 -8.25 6.47 14.51
N PRO A 31 -9.02 6.93 15.51
CA PRO A 31 -8.89 8.27 16.09
C PRO A 31 -7.53 8.52 16.77
N ILE A 32 -6.89 7.48 17.31
CA ILE A 32 -5.54 7.59 17.89
C ILE A 32 -4.54 7.88 16.77
N ILE A 33 -4.59 7.14 15.67
CA ILE A 33 -3.76 7.43 14.48
C ILE A 33 -4.03 8.84 13.96
N MET A 34 -5.29 9.27 13.88
CA MET A 34 -5.62 10.63 13.48
C MET A 34 -5.01 11.69 14.41
N THR A 35 -5.02 11.44 15.71
CA THR A 35 -4.45 12.36 16.71
C THR A 35 -2.93 12.44 16.58
N LEU A 36 -2.26 11.31 16.38
CA LEU A 36 -0.82 11.27 16.13
C LEU A 36 -0.44 12.03 14.85
N GLY A 37 -1.17 11.82 13.76
CA GLY A 37 -0.96 12.57 12.51
C GLY A 37 -1.22 14.08 12.67
N TYR A 38 -2.24 14.45 13.45
CA TYR A 38 -2.51 15.86 13.75
C TYR A 38 -1.41 16.51 14.59
N GLN A 39 -0.85 15.79 15.57
CA GLN A 39 0.26 16.28 16.39
C GLN A 39 1.53 16.43 15.55
N ALA A 40 1.84 15.49 14.68
CA ALA A 40 2.98 15.58 13.76
C ALA A 40 2.87 16.80 12.83
N ASN A 41 1.68 17.07 12.29
CA ASN A 41 1.45 18.23 11.40
C ASN A 41 1.64 19.59 12.10
N LYS A 42 1.59 19.67 13.44
CA LYS A 42 1.81 20.93 14.17
C LYS A 42 3.26 21.43 14.13
N PHE A 43 4.22 20.56 13.84
CA PHE A 43 5.63 20.95 13.80
C PHE A 43 5.99 21.74 12.53
N GLY A 44 5.04 21.95 11.61
CA GLY A 44 5.17 22.89 10.49
C GLY A 44 6.24 22.48 9.47
N VAL A 45 6.75 21.27 9.54
CA VAL A 45 7.69 20.73 8.58
C VAL A 45 6.87 20.18 7.41
N GLU A 46 6.75 20.95 6.33
CA GLU A 46 6.02 20.55 5.11
C GLU A 46 6.53 19.24 4.47
N ILE A 47 7.66 18.72 4.95
CA ILE A 47 8.23 17.40 4.62
C ILE A 47 7.29 16.24 4.97
N LEU A 48 6.35 16.42 5.90
CA LEU A 48 5.42 15.36 6.29
C LEU A 48 4.05 15.47 5.60
N ILE A 49 4.02 15.41 4.26
CA ILE A 49 2.81 14.99 3.52
C ILE A 49 2.24 13.67 4.11
N ALA A 50 3.13 12.86 4.69
CA ALA A 50 2.86 11.71 5.55
C ALA A 50 1.80 11.97 6.64
N ASP A 51 1.76 13.15 7.28
CA ASP A 51 0.90 13.41 8.44
C ASP A 51 -0.57 13.55 8.05
N LYS A 52 -0.85 14.29 6.97
CA LYS A 52 -2.20 14.42 6.41
C LYS A 52 -2.70 13.09 5.85
N ALA A 53 -1.82 12.34 5.19
CA ALA A 53 -2.12 11.00 4.70
C ALA A 53 -2.47 10.06 5.87
N LEU A 54 -1.73 10.15 6.98
CA LEU A 54 -1.97 9.34 8.17
C LEU A 54 -3.29 9.69 8.87
N MET A 55 -3.62 10.98 8.98
CA MET A 55 -4.94 11.43 9.45
C MET A 55 -6.05 10.84 8.57
N GLY A 56 -5.90 10.90 7.24
CA GLY A 56 -6.83 10.29 6.30
C GLY A 56 -6.96 8.77 6.50
N MET A 57 -5.84 8.06 6.62
CA MET A 57 -5.82 6.61 6.85
C MET A 57 -6.52 6.24 8.16
N GLY A 58 -6.26 6.94 9.26
CA GLY A 58 -6.92 6.69 10.55
C GLY A 58 -8.45 6.89 10.48
N GLY A 59 -8.92 7.90 9.75
CA GLY A 59 -10.33 8.10 9.47
C GLY A 59 -10.95 6.95 8.68
N ILE A 60 -10.26 6.48 7.63
CA ILE A 60 -10.71 5.34 6.82
C ILE A 60 -10.72 4.04 7.64
N VAL A 61 -9.70 3.79 8.48
CA VAL A 61 -9.68 2.62 9.39
C VAL A 61 -10.93 2.62 10.29
N SER A 62 -11.25 3.77 10.88
CA SER A 62 -12.43 3.91 11.75
C SER A 62 -13.72 3.63 10.98
N MET A 63 -13.86 4.22 9.80
CA MET A 63 -15.02 4.05 8.93
C MET A 63 -15.20 2.59 8.51
N LEU A 64 -14.12 1.92 8.10
CA LEU A 64 -14.16 0.50 7.75
C LEU A 64 -14.52 -0.37 8.95
N GLY A 65 -14.04 -0.04 10.15
CA GLY A 65 -14.46 -0.68 11.39
C GLY A 65 -15.98 -0.59 11.63
N ILE A 66 -16.58 0.59 11.42
CA ILE A 66 -18.03 0.78 11.53
C ILE A 66 -18.76 -0.07 10.48
N ILE A 67 -18.33 -0.02 9.23
CA ILE A 67 -18.95 -0.77 8.13
C ILE A 67 -18.85 -2.28 8.38
N ALA A 68 -17.73 -2.76 8.93
CA ALA A 68 -17.53 -4.16 9.32
C ALA A 68 -18.52 -4.60 10.40
N ILE A 69 -18.75 -3.78 11.44
CA ILE A 69 -19.76 -4.04 12.48
C ILE A 69 -21.15 -4.10 11.85
N VAL A 70 -21.52 -3.11 11.05
CA VAL A 70 -22.83 -3.07 10.38
C VAL A 70 -23.03 -4.31 9.51
N GLY A 71 -22.04 -4.65 8.67
CA GLY A 71 -22.05 -5.84 7.82
C GLY A 71 -22.19 -7.14 8.61
N ASN A 72 -21.56 -7.21 9.78
CA ASN A 72 -21.67 -8.34 10.69
C ASN A 72 -23.08 -8.44 11.31
N MET A 73 -23.64 -7.33 11.80
CA MET A 73 -24.98 -7.25 12.41
C MET A 73 -26.09 -7.65 11.44
N ILE A 74 -26.10 -7.05 10.24
CA ILE A 74 -27.12 -7.33 9.22
C ILE A 74 -26.85 -8.62 8.43
N LYS A 75 -25.73 -9.31 8.73
CA LYS A 75 -25.28 -10.55 8.07
C LYS A 75 -25.16 -10.42 6.53
N SER A 76 -24.94 -9.22 6.01
CA SER A 76 -24.86 -8.96 4.56
C SER A 76 -23.48 -9.33 4.02
N SER A 77 -23.41 -10.35 3.16
CA SER A 77 -22.15 -10.72 2.54
C SER A 77 -21.62 -9.66 1.58
N LYS A 78 -22.48 -8.79 1.02
CA LYS A 78 -22.04 -7.72 0.10
C LYS A 78 -21.25 -6.65 0.85
N VAL A 79 -21.74 -6.26 2.03
CA VAL A 79 -21.06 -5.29 2.90
C VAL A 79 -19.74 -5.88 3.40
N LEU A 80 -19.74 -7.12 3.87
CA LEU A 80 -18.51 -7.80 4.29
C LEU A 80 -17.50 -7.96 3.15
N LEU A 81 -17.96 -8.17 1.92
CA LEU A 81 -17.09 -8.23 0.75
C LEU A 81 -16.46 -6.87 0.42
N PHE A 82 -17.24 -5.78 0.53
CA PHE A 82 -16.72 -4.42 0.38
C PHE A 82 -15.69 -4.09 1.46
N THR A 83 -15.99 -4.41 2.73
CA THR A 83 -15.04 -4.28 3.84
C THR A 83 -13.77 -5.05 3.55
N PHE A 84 -13.88 -6.31 3.11
CA PHE A 84 -12.74 -7.19 2.86
C PHE A 84 -11.74 -6.57 1.89
N TYR A 85 -12.21 -6.13 0.71
CA TYR A 85 -11.33 -5.54 -0.30
C TYR A 85 -10.78 -4.18 0.12
N SER A 86 -11.59 -3.34 0.77
CA SER A 86 -11.15 -2.03 1.23
C SER A 86 -10.08 -2.14 2.31
N SER A 87 -10.24 -3.09 3.23
CA SER A 87 -9.26 -3.38 4.27
C SER A 87 -7.96 -3.92 3.70
N ILE A 88 -7.99 -4.82 2.69
CA ILE A 88 -6.75 -5.32 2.06
C ILE A 88 -5.95 -4.19 1.43
N ILE A 89 -6.61 -3.30 0.70
CA ILE A 89 -5.97 -2.11 0.11
C ILE A 89 -5.32 -1.28 1.22
N LEU A 90 -6.05 -1.02 2.30
CA LEU A 90 -5.58 -0.21 3.41
C LEU A 90 -4.45 -0.90 4.21
N ILE A 91 -4.47 -2.22 4.39
CA ILE A 91 -3.38 -2.99 4.99
C ILE A 91 -2.10 -2.80 4.17
N ILE A 92 -2.18 -2.86 2.84
CA ILE A 92 -1.01 -2.66 1.96
C ILE A 92 -0.44 -1.25 2.18
N PHE A 93 -1.30 -0.21 2.14
CA PHE A 93 -0.86 1.17 2.34
C PHE A 93 -0.26 1.43 3.73
N ILE A 94 -0.92 1.00 4.80
CA ILE A 94 -0.42 1.17 6.17
C ILE A 94 0.88 0.39 6.37
N SER A 95 1.01 -0.82 5.80
CA SER A 95 2.25 -1.61 5.88
C SER A 95 3.42 -0.91 5.21
N VAL A 96 3.22 -0.37 4.00
CA VAL A 96 4.27 0.35 3.28
C VAL A 96 4.59 1.67 3.96
N PHE A 97 3.59 2.38 4.48
CA PHE A 97 3.79 3.58 5.27
C PHE A 97 4.68 3.29 6.50
N ALA A 98 4.34 2.25 7.28
CA ALA A 98 5.11 1.85 8.46
C ALA A 98 6.55 1.46 8.10
N LEU A 99 6.73 0.70 7.02
CA LEU A 99 8.06 0.32 6.52
C LEU A 99 8.85 1.55 6.05
N GLY A 100 8.21 2.47 5.34
CA GLY A 100 8.83 3.71 4.86
C GLY A 100 9.28 4.61 6.00
N ALA A 101 8.40 4.84 6.99
CA ALA A 101 8.73 5.59 8.20
C ALA A 101 9.93 4.98 8.94
N TRP A 102 10.00 3.64 9.01
CA TRP A 102 11.14 2.96 9.62
C TRP A 102 12.44 3.15 8.82
N LEU A 103 12.41 2.98 7.49
CA LEU A 103 13.58 3.12 6.63
C LEU A 103 14.12 4.56 6.54
N MET A 104 13.27 5.54 6.83
CA MET A 104 13.58 6.97 6.79
C MET A 104 13.98 7.55 8.15
N LEU A 105 13.92 6.76 9.23
CA LEU A 105 14.18 7.26 10.58
C LEU A 105 15.55 7.95 10.69
N ASN A 106 16.61 7.32 10.16
CA ASN A 106 17.95 7.89 10.18
C ASN A 106 18.05 9.14 9.30
N ASP A 107 17.44 9.12 8.11
CA ASP A 107 17.47 10.27 7.20
C ASP A 107 16.74 11.48 7.81
N ILE A 108 15.68 11.25 8.60
CA ILE A 108 14.99 12.32 9.34
C ILE A 108 15.88 12.88 10.45
N GLN A 109 16.65 12.04 11.15
CA GLN A 109 17.60 12.52 12.16
C GLN A 109 18.72 13.36 11.54
N ASP A 110 19.25 12.93 10.40
CA ASP A 110 20.28 13.63 9.64
C ASP A 110 19.73 14.95 9.05
N PHE A 111 18.47 14.95 8.62
CA PHE A 111 17.78 16.16 8.18
C PHE A 111 17.65 17.18 9.31
N ILE A 112 17.26 16.72 10.51
CA ILE A 112 17.18 17.58 11.72
C ILE A 112 18.56 18.16 12.05
N ASP A 113 19.65 17.41 11.85
CA ASP A 113 21.00 17.92 12.10
C ASP A 113 21.32 19.16 11.27
N ARG A 114 21.08 19.07 9.96
CA ARG A 114 21.43 20.12 9.01
C ARG A 114 20.50 21.32 9.08
N ASN A 115 19.22 21.06 9.34
CA ASN A 115 18.18 22.09 9.27
C ASN A 115 17.80 22.65 10.65
N TRP A 116 18.58 22.36 11.69
CA TRP A 116 18.23 22.73 13.06
C TRP A 116 17.94 24.23 13.23
N GLU A 117 18.76 25.10 12.65
CA GLU A 117 18.57 26.55 12.79
C GLU A 117 17.23 27.03 12.20
N SER A 118 16.78 26.44 11.09
CA SER A 118 15.45 26.71 10.52
C SER A 118 14.33 26.14 11.39
N LEU A 119 14.51 24.90 11.87
CA LEU A 119 13.51 24.16 12.65
C LEU A 119 13.32 24.71 14.07
N ARG A 120 14.35 25.34 14.64
CA ARG A 120 14.35 25.84 16.02
C ARG A 120 13.20 26.81 16.31
N ASN A 121 12.78 27.59 15.33
CA ASN A 121 11.67 28.53 15.45
C ASN A 121 10.32 27.82 15.67
N SER A 122 10.17 26.62 15.11
CA SER A 122 8.98 25.76 15.26
C SER A 122 9.09 24.79 16.44
N ALA A 123 10.30 24.47 16.89
CA ALA A 123 10.61 23.56 17.99
C ALA A 123 10.92 24.30 19.31
N GLN A 124 10.14 25.33 19.66
CA GLN A 124 10.36 26.12 20.87
C GLN A 124 10.31 25.25 22.13
N GLY A 125 11.32 25.39 22.99
CA GLY A 125 11.44 24.63 24.24
C GLY A 125 12.20 23.30 24.14
N TYR A 126 12.62 22.89 22.94
CA TYR A 126 13.50 21.73 22.77
C TYR A 126 14.94 22.17 22.48
N SER A 127 15.91 21.44 23.05
CA SER A 127 17.27 21.41 22.50
C SER A 127 17.28 20.53 21.25
N MET A 128 18.27 20.69 20.37
CA MET A 128 18.43 19.85 19.17
C MET A 128 18.38 18.35 19.50
N ALA A 129 19.16 17.91 20.50
CA ALA A 129 19.17 16.52 20.96
C ALA A 129 17.82 16.11 21.58
N GLY A 130 17.13 17.01 22.28
CA GLY A 130 15.80 16.77 22.83
C GLY A 130 14.74 16.62 21.74
N PHE A 131 14.79 17.45 20.70
CA PHE A 131 13.90 17.40 19.56
C PHE A 131 14.10 16.12 18.74
N LYS A 132 15.36 15.73 18.49
CA LYS A 132 15.69 14.47 17.83
C LYS A 132 15.10 13.25 18.55
N ARG A 133 15.28 13.16 19.87
CA ARG A 133 14.71 12.07 20.67
C ARG A 133 13.19 12.08 20.64
N HIS A 134 12.58 13.26 20.67
CA HIS A 134 11.13 13.39 20.56
C HIS A 134 10.62 12.92 19.19
N ALA A 135 11.21 13.40 18.10
CA ALA A 135 10.86 12.99 16.74
C ALA A 135 11.06 11.48 16.53
N GLU A 136 12.16 10.91 17.01
CA GLU A 136 12.40 9.47 16.97
C GLU A 136 11.32 8.69 17.72
N SER A 137 10.96 9.12 18.93
CA SER A 137 9.90 8.49 19.73
C SER A 137 8.54 8.55 19.04
N GLU A 138 8.20 9.68 18.41
CA GLU A 138 6.93 9.84 17.67
C GLU A 138 6.89 8.92 16.44
N ILE A 139 7.98 8.87 15.66
CA ILE A 139 8.07 7.98 14.49
C ILE A 139 8.01 6.50 14.91
N GLN A 140 8.70 6.10 15.98
CA GLN A 140 8.64 4.74 16.50
C GLN A 140 7.25 4.37 17.00
N SER A 141 6.58 5.28 17.71
CA SER A 141 5.19 5.13 18.14
C SER A 141 4.27 4.93 16.93
N LEU A 142 4.43 5.77 15.90
CA LEU A 142 3.67 5.70 14.66
C LEU A 142 3.82 4.35 13.94
N ILE A 143 5.05 3.85 13.86
CA ILE A 143 5.38 2.54 13.29
C ILE A 143 4.67 1.44 14.10
N ALA A 144 4.80 1.47 15.44
CA ALA A 144 4.21 0.47 16.31
C ALA A 144 2.67 0.43 16.22
N PHE A 145 2.02 1.60 16.22
CA PHE A 145 0.56 1.70 16.05
C PHE A 145 0.10 1.23 14.67
N SER A 146 0.86 1.56 13.60
CA SER A 146 0.56 1.11 12.24
C SER A 146 0.63 -0.42 12.13
N PHE A 147 1.65 -1.05 12.73
CA PHE A 147 1.73 -2.51 12.80
C PHE A 147 0.60 -3.13 13.62
N ALA A 148 0.26 -2.54 14.78
CA ALA A 148 -0.84 -3.04 15.61
C ALA A 148 -2.18 -3.00 14.86
N VAL A 149 -2.48 -1.89 14.17
CA VAL A 149 -3.67 -1.76 13.34
C VAL A 149 -3.67 -2.78 12.21
N ASN A 150 -2.55 -2.94 11.50
CA ASN A 150 -2.43 -3.96 10.46
C ASN A 150 -2.73 -5.37 10.99
N MET A 151 -2.20 -5.75 12.15
CA MET A 151 -2.45 -7.06 12.75
C MET A 151 -3.93 -7.28 13.08
N ILE A 152 -4.60 -6.25 13.60
CA ILE A 152 -6.04 -6.31 13.90
C ILE A 152 -6.86 -6.38 12.61
N MET A 153 -6.48 -5.62 11.58
CA MET A 153 -7.12 -5.69 10.27
C MET A 153 -6.95 -7.06 9.63
N ILE A 154 -5.74 -7.63 9.62
CA ILE A 154 -5.48 -8.99 9.11
C ILE A 154 -6.34 -10.03 9.86
N SER A 155 -6.48 -9.89 11.18
CA SER A 155 -7.37 -10.73 11.97
C SER A 155 -8.84 -10.57 11.55
N ALA A 156 -9.32 -9.33 11.39
CA ALA A 156 -10.68 -9.06 10.91
C ALA A 156 -10.91 -9.70 9.52
N GLU A 157 -9.95 -9.54 8.61
CA GLU A 157 -9.98 -10.09 7.26
C GLU A 157 -10.00 -11.62 7.24
N ALA A 158 -9.21 -12.28 8.08
CA ALA A 158 -9.24 -13.73 8.24
C ALA A 158 -10.63 -14.22 8.73
N ASN A 159 -11.27 -13.47 9.63
CA ASN A 159 -12.63 -13.77 10.08
C ASN A 159 -13.67 -13.56 8.97
N ILE A 160 -13.59 -12.47 8.22
CA ILE A 160 -14.47 -12.23 7.06
C ILE A 160 -14.28 -13.33 6.01
N TRP A 161 -13.03 -13.70 5.72
CA TRP A 161 -12.71 -14.81 4.82
C TRP A 161 -13.39 -16.11 5.22
N ASN A 162 -13.32 -16.47 6.50
CA ASN A 162 -13.97 -17.67 7.01
C ASN A 162 -15.50 -17.61 6.91
N LEU A 163 -16.10 -16.44 7.05
CA LEU A 163 -17.56 -16.25 6.96
C LEU A 163 -18.09 -16.32 5.52
N ILE A 164 -17.38 -15.74 4.54
CA ILE A 164 -17.86 -15.58 3.16
C ILE A 164 -16.90 -16.16 2.11
N ARG A 165 -16.15 -17.21 2.48
CA ARG A 165 -15.10 -17.86 1.67
C ARG A 165 -15.46 -18.12 0.21
N LYS A 166 -16.67 -18.62 -0.05
CA LYS A 166 -17.13 -18.95 -1.42
C LYS A 166 -17.21 -17.68 -2.28
N LYS A 167 -17.82 -16.62 -1.75
CA LYS A 167 -18.00 -15.34 -2.46
C LYS A 167 -16.68 -14.64 -2.71
N ILE A 168 -15.74 -14.71 -1.77
CA ILE A 168 -14.41 -14.13 -1.98
C ILE A 168 -13.67 -14.87 -3.09
N ARG A 169 -13.65 -16.21 -3.08
CA ARG A 169 -13.00 -17.00 -4.16
C ARG A 169 -13.56 -16.71 -5.55
N GLU A 170 -14.86 -16.46 -5.65
CA GLU A 170 -15.53 -16.14 -6.92
C GLU A 170 -15.26 -14.70 -7.39
N SER A 171 -15.07 -13.75 -6.47
CA SER A 171 -14.95 -12.32 -6.78
C SER A 171 -13.53 -11.76 -6.73
N LEU A 172 -12.57 -12.44 -6.09
CA LEU A 172 -11.22 -11.92 -5.88
C LEU A 172 -10.51 -11.63 -7.20
N PHE A 173 -10.60 -12.55 -8.17
CA PHE A 173 -9.99 -12.37 -9.49
C PHE A 173 -10.57 -11.19 -10.28
N PRO A 174 -11.90 -11.08 -10.52
CA PRO A 174 -12.43 -9.94 -11.26
C PRO A 174 -12.23 -8.60 -10.53
N VAL A 175 -12.34 -8.57 -9.19
CA VAL A 175 -12.15 -7.32 -8.43
C VAL A 175 -10.70 -6.86 -8.50
N THR A 176 -9.73 -7.74 -8.29
CA THR A 176 -8.30 -7.37 -8.39
C THR A 176 -7.89 -6.98 -9.80
N SER A 177 -8.49 -7.59 -10.83
CA SER A 177 -8.28 -7.18 -12.22
C SER A 177 -8.82 -5.78 -12.52
N LEU A 178 -9.97 -5.40 -11.94
CA LEU A 178 -10.49 -4.04 -12.02
C LEU A 178 -9.58 -3.03 -11.29
N ILE A 179 -9.04 -3.40 -10.12
CA ILE A 179 -8.08 -2.56 -9.40
C ILE A 179 -6.86 -2.28 -10.28
N LEU A 180 -6.30 -3.30 -10.94
CA LEU A 180 -5.18 -3.11 -11.88
C LEU A 180 -5.54 -2.17 -13.03
N SER A 181 -6.77 -2.26 -13.55
CA SER A 181 -7.25 -1.35 -14.58
C SER A 181 -7.32 0.10 -14.09
N ILE A 182 -7.86 0.32 -12.88
CA ILE A 182 -7.96 1.65 -12.27
C ILE A 182 -6.58 2.23 -12.00
N LEU A 183 -5.64 1.44 -11.49
CA LEU A 183 -4.26 1.84 -11.27
C LEU A 183 -3.57 2.23 -12.59
N GLY A 184 -3.79 1.45 -13.65
CA GLY A 184 -3.30 1.78 -15.00
C GLY A 184 -3.86 3.11 -15.51
N SER A 185 -5.19 3.32 -15.39
CA SER A 185 -5.83 4.58 -15.77
C SER A 185 -5.31 5.78 -14.96
N ALA A 186 -5.08 5.60 -13.66
CA ALA A 186 -4.52 6.65 -12.80
C ALA A 186 -3.11 7.04 -13.25
N LEU A 187 -2.27 6.07 -13.63
CA LEU A 187 -0.91 6.34 -14.13
C LEU A 187 -0.93 7.12 -15.45
N ILE A 188 -1.85 6.77 -16.36
CA ILE A 188 -2.06 7.52 -17.61
C ILE A 188 -2.49 8.97 -17.30
N ALA A 189 -3.43 9.15 -16.37
CA ALA A 189 -3.91 10.47 -15.99
C ALA A 189 -2.80 11.34 -15.37
N VAL A 190 -1.99 10.77 -14.47
CA VAL A 190 -0.83 11.45 -13.87
C VAL A 190 0.17 11.84 -14.95
N SER A 191 0.41 10.98 -15.94
CA SER A 191 1.33 11.31 -17.02
C SER A 191 0.81 12.43 -17.92
N PHE A 192 -0.47 12.42 -18.29
CA PHE A 192 -1.05 13.55 -19.03
C PHE A 192 -1.03 14.85 -18.22
N TYR A 193 -1.32 14.76 -16.92
CA TYR A 193 -1.26 15.91 -16.03
C TYR A 193 0.15 16.50 -15.99
N SER A 194 1.18 15.65 -15.79
CA SER A 194 2.57 16.10 -15.80
C SER A 194 3.00 16.65 -17.15
N ALA A 195 2.59 16.03 -18.26
CA ALA A 195 2.92 16.53 -19.59
C ALA A 195 2.30 17.91 -19.88
N GLN A 196 1.07 18.16 -19.43
CA GLN A 196 0.40 19.46 -19.59
C GLN A 196 0.95 20.53 -18.64
N HIS A 197 1.44 20.12 -17.48
CA HIS A 197 1.97 21.00 -16.43
C HIS A 197 3.48 20.82 -16.29
N SER A 198 4.21 20.65 -17.40
CA SER A 198 5.67 20.45 -17.38
C SER A 198 6.42 21.63 -16.75
N ASN A 199 5.82 22.83 -16.76
CA ASN A 199 6.36 24.01 -16.07
C ASN A 199 6.32 23.89 -14.54
N TYR A 200 5.45 23.03 -14.01
CA TYR A 200 5.26 22.79 -12.57
C TYR A 200 5.75 21.40 -12.14
N THR A 201 5.90 20.47 -13.09
CA THR A 201 6.38 19.11 -12.85
C THR A 201 7.69 18.91 -13.60
N GLN A 202 8.80 18.83 -12.85
CA GLN A 202 10.16 18.69 -13.41
C GLN A 202 10.46 17.26 -13.90
N LEU A 203 9.45 16.53 -14.37
CA LEU A 203 9.65 15.19 -14.90
C LEU A 203 10.19 15.26 -16.33
N PRO A 204 11.28 14.52 -16.65
CA PRO A 204 11.75 14.40 -18.02
C PRO A 204 10.63 13.92 -18.95
N SER A 205 10.56 14.48 -20.15
CA SER A 205 9.51 14.16 -21.13
C SER A 205 9.44 12.67 -21.47
N TRP A 206 10.59 11.97 -21.46
CA TRP A 206 10.65 10.53 -21.68
C TRP A 206 9.94 9.72 -20.57
N THR A 207 9.95 10.20 -19.33
CA THR A 207 9.27 9.56 -18.20
C THR A 207 7.76 9.51 -18.43
N ASN A 208 7.20 10.56 -19.03
CA ASN A 208 5.78 10.58 -19.39
C ASN A 208 5.43 9.49 -20.41
N PHE A 209 6.24 9.29 -21.46
CA PHE A 209 6.01 8.21 -22.42
C PHE A 209 6.05 6.83 -21.77
N ILE A 210 6.97 6.62 -20.82
CA ILE A 210 7.06 5.37 -20.06
C ILE A 210 5.82 5.17 -19.18
N PHE A 211 5.37 6.20 -18.45
CA PHE A 211 4.18 6.11 -17.60
C PHE A 211 2.92 5.80 -18.40
N VAL A 212 2.75 6.43 -19.57
CA VAL A 212 1.65 6.12 -20.48
C VAL A 212 1.72 4.67 -20.96
N PHE A 213 2.90 4.20 -21.39
CA PHE A 213 3.07 2.83 -21.86
C PHE A 213 2.78 1.79 -20.78
N ILE A 214 3.32 1.98 -19.58
CA ILE A 214 3.06 1.12 -18.42
C ILE A 214 1.57 1.18 -18.06
N GLY A 215 0.98 2.36 -18.05
CA GLY A 215 -0.42 2.58 -17.72
C GLY A 215 -1.36 1.85 -18.68
N PHE A 216 -1.13 1.94 -19.99
CA PHE A 216 -1.89 1.18 -20.99
C PHE A 216 -1.68 -0.32 -20.86
N SER A 217 -0.46 -0.78 -20.59
CA SER A 217 -0.15 -2.19 -20.40
C SER A 217 -0.88 -2.76 -19.18
N MET A 218 -0.84 -2.05 -18.04
CA MET A 218 -1.56 -2.42 -16.81
C MET A 218 -3.08 -2.40 -17.02
N MET A 219 -3.61 -1.38 -17.70
CA MET A 219 -5.03 -1.27 -18.02
C MET A 219 -5.47 -2.43 -18.92
N GLY A 220 -4.72 -2.72 -19.97
CA GLY A 220 -4.99 -3.84 -20.88
C GLY A 220 -4.98 -5.19 -20.16
N LEU A 221 -4.00 -5.43 -19.29
CA LEU A 221 -3.96 -6.63 -18.44
C LEU A 221 -5.18 -6.71 -17.52
N GLY A 222 -5.55 -5.61 -16.85
CA GLY A 222 -6.73 -5.56 -15.97
C GLY A 222 -8.03 -5.86 -16.70
N ILE A 223 -8.25 -5.27 -17.88
CA ILE A 223 -9.42 -5.52 -18.73
C ILE A 223 -9.43 -6.99 -19.19
N LEU A 224 -8.29 -7.52 -19.64
CA LEU A 224 -8.17 -8.92 -20.06
C LEU A 224 -8.48 -9.88 -18.91
N GLY A 225 -7.97 -9.60 -17.71
CA GLY A 225 -8.24 -10.39 -16.50
C GLY A 225 -9.74 -10.39 -16.15
N TYR A 226 -10.37 -9.22 -16.16
CA TYR A 226 -11.81 -9.09 -15.92
C TYR A 226 -12.66 -9.81 -16.99
N TYR A 227 -12.29 -9.68 -18.27
CA TYR A 227 -12.94 -10.38 -19.36
C TYR A 227 -12.79 -11.91 -19.24
N ALA A 228 -11.59 -12.39 -18.90
CA ALA A 228 -11.32 -13.81 -18.70
C ALA A 228 -12.12 -14.39 -17.52
N ALA A 229 -12.31 -13.61 -16.45
CA ALA A 229 -13.14 -13.97 -15.31
C ALA A 229 -14.62 -14.13 -15.73
N THR A 230 -15.19 -13.12 -16.38
CA THR A 230 -16.60 -13.10 -16.76
C THR A 230 -16.96 -14.21 -17.76
N HIS A 231 -16.06 -14.53 -18.68
CA HIS A 231 -16.27 -15.58 -19.69
C HIS A 231 -15.74 -16.95 -19.26
N SER A 232 -15.20 -17.08 -18.04
CA SER A 232 -14.66 -18.34 -17.49
C SER A 232 -13.65 -19.06 -18.42
N ARG A 233 -12.87 -18.30 -19.19
CA ARG A 233 -11.91 -18.84 -20.18
C ARG A 233 -10.61 -19.22 -19.49
N GLN A 234 -10.48 -20.50 -19.12
CA GLN A 234 -9.32 -21.03 -18.37
C GLN A 234 -7.97 -20.69 -19.00
N THR A 235 -7.82 -20.83 -20.32
CA THR A 235 -6.57 -20.53 -21.03
C THR A 235 -6.15 -19.07 -20.87
N MET A 236 -7.09 -18.13 -20.96
CA MET A 236 -6.80 -16.70 -20.77
C MET A 236 -6.40 -16.38 -19.33
N ILE A 237 -7.03 -17.04 -18.35
CA ILE A 237 -6.68 -16.91 -16.93
C ILE A 237 -5.25 -17.40 -16.67
N ILE A 238 -4.84 -18.51 -17.31
CA ILE A 238 -3.47 -19.03 -17.20
C ILE A 238 -2.47 -18.04 -17.80
N TRP A 239 -2.70 -17.54 -19.02
CA TRP A 239 -1.83 -16.53 -19.64
C TRP A 239 -1.72 -15.27 -18.79
N PHE A 240 -2.83 -14.78 -18.27
CA PHE A 240 -2.87 -13.66 -17.33
C PHE A 240 -2.00 -13.95 -16.10
N ALA A 241 -2.23 -15.08 -15.42
CA ALA A 241 -1.50 -15.44 -14.20
C ALA A 241 0.00 -15.61 -14.43
N THR A 242 0.41 -16.24 -15.54
CA THR A 242 1.83 -16.39 -15.90
C THR A 242 2.50 -15.04 -16.15
N THR A 243 1.84 -14.17 -16.91
CA THR A 243 2.34 -12.81 -17.20
C THR A 243 2.47 -12.02 -15.90
N LEU A 244 1.44 -12.06 -15.06
CA LEU A 244 1.42 -11.34 -13.78
C LEU A 244 2.50 -11.85 -12.82
N GLY A 245 2.70 -13.17 -12.76
CA GLY A 245 3.75 -13.79 -11.94
C GLY A 245 5.14 -13.32 -12.37
N PHE A 246 5.42 -13.29 -13.68
CA PHE A 246 6.69 -12.79 -14.20
C PHE A 246 6.91 -11.31 -13.86
N ILE A 247 5.91 -10.46 -14.11
CA ILE A 247 5.97 -9.02 -13.78
C ILE A 247 6.17 -8.83 -12.27
N SER A 248 5.50 -9.62 -11.43
CA SER A 248 5.65 -9.52 -9.98
C SER A 248 7.09 -9.75 -9.53
N ILE A 249 7.77 -10.76 -10.09
CA ILE A 249 9.17 -11.04 -9.77
C ILE A 249 10.06 -9.88 -10.22
N MET A 250 9.86 -9.36 -11.43
CA MET A 250 10.64 -8.23 -11.94
C MET A 250 10.48 -6.98 -11.07
N ILE A 251 9.24 -6.65 -10.66
CA ILE A 251 8.97 -5.51 -9.78
C ILE A 251 9.55 -5.72 -8.39
N LEU A 252 9.52 -6.94 -7.85
CA LEU A 252 10.13 -7.23 -6.56
C LEU A 252 11.65 -7.00 -6.60
N VAL A 253 12.31 -7.51 -7.65
CA VAL A 253 13.75 -7.34 -7.85
C VAL A 253 14.09 -5.85 -8.03
N ALA A 254 13.32 -5.12 -8.85
CA ALA A 254 13.52 -3.69 -9.04
C ALA A 254 13.28 -2.89 -7.75
N GLY A 255 12.23 -3.22 -6.99
CA GLY A 255 11.86 -2.55 -5.74
C GLY A 255 12.93 -2.74 -4.66
N ILE A 256 13.31 -3.99 -4.37
CA ILE A 256 14.39 -4.30 -3.42
C ILE A 256 15.72 -3.72 -3.93
N GLY A 257 16.01 -3.87 -5.22
CA GLY A 257 17.20 -3.32 -5.85
C GLY A 257 17.32 -1.81 -5.63
N SER A 258 16.23 -1.05 -5.83
CA SER A 258 16.20 0.40 -5.60
C SER A 258 16.49 0.77 -4.14
N ILE A 259 15.93 0.02 -3.17
CA ILE A 259 16.22 0.24 -1.74
C ILE A 259 17.69 -0.04 -1.44
N LEU A 260 18.25 -1.14 -1.94
CA LEU A 260 19.66 -1.48 -1.71
C LEU A 260 20.61 -0.48 -2.38
N LEU A 261 20.30 -0.09 -3.62
CA LEU A 261 21.06 0.91 -4.39
C LEU A 261 21.05 2.29 -3.71
N SER A 262 20.03 2.64 -2.93
CA SER A 262 19.99 3.91 -2.19
C SER A 262 21.23 4.14 -1.32
N SER A 263 21.81 3.08 -0.76
CA SER A 263 23.03 3.15 0.06
C SER A 263 24.30 3.44 -0.73
N LEU A 264 24.28 3.21 -2.05
CA LEU A 264 25.41 3.41 -2.96
C LEU A 264 25.31 4.71 -3.76
N VAL A 265 24.20 5.46 -3.63
CA VAL A 265 23.95 6.69 -4.40
C VAL A 265 25.08 7.69 -4.22
N MET A 266 25.51 7.96 -2.98
CA MET A 266 26.60 8.92 -2.73
C MET A 266 27.90 8.53 -3.42
N LYS A 267 28.24 7.24 -3.39
CA LYS A 267 29.46 6.74 -4.05
C LYS A 267 29.43 6.97 -5.56
N TYR A 268 28.32 6.65 -6.22
CA TYR A 268 28.19 6.87 -7.66
C TYR A 268 28.06 8.36 -8.02
N LEU A 269 27.48 9.14 -7.13
CA LEU A 269 27.34 10.57 -7.29
C LEU A 269 28.71 11.26 -7.23
N GLU A 270 29.55 10.92 -6.25
CA GLU A 270 30.92 11.45 -6.13
C GLU A 270 31.74 11.23 -7.39
N ASP A 271 31.68 10.02 -7.97
CA ASP A 271 32.39 9.68 -9.21
C ASP A 271 31.92 10.52 -10.42
N SER A 272 30.64 10.92 -10.43
CA SER A 272 30.00 11.64 -11.57
C SER A 272 29.76 13.12 -11.30
N TRP A 273 30.07 13.59 -10.09
CA TRP A 273 29.71 14.93 -9.61
C TRP A 273 30.29 16.06 -10.47
N PRO A 274 31.55 16.01 -10.95
CA PRO A 274 32.07 17.08 -11.79
C PRO A 274 31.23 17.35 -13.03
N GLN A 275 30.71 16.28 -13.66
CA GLN A 275 29.85 16.40 -14.84
C GLN A 275 28.44 16.87 -14.47
N ILE A 276 27.87 16.35 -13.38
CA ILE A 276 26.52 16.71 -12.93
C ILE A 276 26.48 18.17 -12.49
N ASN A 277 27.46 18.61 -11.70
CA ASN A 277 27.55 19.98 -11.20
C ASN A 277 27.72 20.98 -12.36
N ALA A 278 28.54 20.66 -13.36
CA ALA A 278 28.67 21.51 -14.54
C ALA A 278 27.32 21.73 -15.27
N ASN A 279 26.53 20.67 -15.43
CA ASN A 279 25.20 20.75 -16.04
C ASN A 279 24.20 21.53 -15.17
N LEU A 280 24.26 21.35 -13.85
CA LEU A 280 23.41 22.08 -12.90
C LEU A 280 23.73 23.58 -12.92
N GLN A 281 25.01 23.94 -12.91
CA GLN A 281 25.47 25.33 -13.01
C GLN A 281 25.09 25.96 -14.35
N GLU A 282 25.21 25.23 -15.46
CA GLU A 282 24.74 25.69 -16.79
C GLU A 282 23.23 25.96 -16.79
N ALA A 283 22.47 25.17 -16.05
CA ALA A 283 21.02 25.37 -15.85
C ALA A 283 20.67 26.42 -14.78
N GLY A 284 21.65 27.03 -14.12
CA GLY A 284 21.47 28.08 -13.11
C GLY A 284 21.17 27.58 -11.70
N TYR A 285 21.42 26.30 -11.41
CA TYR A 285 21.29 25.72 -10.08
C TYR A 285 22.65 25.70 -9.36
N ASP A 286 22.66 26.14 -8.11
CA ASP A 286 23.80 26.02 -7.20
C ASP A 286 23.38 25.09 -6.07
N VAL A 287 23.87 23.84 -6.11
CA VAL A 287 23.44 22.76 -5.20
C VAL A 287 24.67 22.03 -4.71
N GLU A 288 24.74 21.80 -3.41
CA GLU A 288 25.81 21.01 -2.80
C GLU A 288 25.61 19.51 -3.08
N ILE A 289 26.71 18.77 -3.24
CA ILE A 289 26.67 17.33 -3.55
C ILE A 289 25.89 16.54 -2.48
N GLU A 290 26.02 16.95 -1.23
CA GLU A 290 25.41 16.29 -0.07
C GLU A 290 23.89 16.42 -0.12
N ASP A 291 23.37 17.62 -0.39
CA ASP A 291 21.94 17.88 -0.51
C ASP A 291 21.33 17.14 -1.71
N PHE A 292 21.98 17.20 -2.87
CA PHE A 292 21.52 16.51 -4.09
C PHE A 292 21.54 14.99 -3.91
N GLY A 293 22.59 14.45 -3.28
CA GLY A 293 22.74 13.03 -3.04
C GLY A 293 21.71 12.48 -2.06
N GLU A 294 21.29 13.27 -1.08
CA GLU A 294 20.23 12.90 -0.15
C GLU A 294 18.86 12.88 -0.77
N GLU A 295 18.53 13.87 -1.59
CA GLU A 295 17.28 13.87 -2.34
C GLU A 295 17.21 12.65 -3.26
N LEU A 296 18.30 12.32 -3.96
CA LEU A 296 18.37 11.10 -4.77
C LEU A 296 18.23 9.83 -3.92
N LYS A 297 18.95 9.71 -2.80
CA LYS A 297 18.85 8.57 -1.89
C LYS A 297 17.41 8.36 -1.41
N MET A 298 16.73 9.45 -1.03
CA MET A 298 15.34 9.44 -0.59
C MET A 298 14.40 8.98 -1.73
N ASN A 299 14.60 9.50 -2.94
CA ASN A 299 13.83 9.11 -4.12
C ASN A 299 14.00 7.63 -4.46
N PHE A 300 15.22 7.07 -4.37
CA PHE A 300 15.47 5.63 -4.57
C PHE A 300 14.76 4.77 -3.52
N LYS A 301 14.72 5.20 -2.25
CA LYS A 301 13.96 4.51 -1.19
C LYS A 301 12.46 4.55 -1.48
N PHE A 302 11.90 5.70 -1.86
CA PHE A 302 10.49 5.82 -2.22
C PHE A 302 10.13 4.97 -3.44
N ALA A 303 10.92 5.02 -4.50
CA ALA A 303 10.73 4.19 -5.69
C ALA A 303 10.71 2.70 -5.33
N GLY A 304 11.61 2.28 -4.44
CA GLY A 304 11.66 0.92 -3.90
C GLY A 304 10.40 0.54 -3.13
N LEU A 305 9.92 1.41 -2.24
CA LEU A 305 8.68 1.22 -1.49
C LEU A 305 7.45 1.13 -2.42
N PHE A 306 7.37 1.98 -3.44
CA PHE A 306 6.33 1.89 -4.48
C PHE A 306 6.41 0.56 -5.25
N GLY A 307 7.61 0.06 -5.52
CA GLY A 307 7.81 -1.28 -6.07
C GLY A 307 7.20 -2.37 -5.19
N ILE A 308 7.42 -2.30 -3.88
CA ILE A 308 6.84 -3.25 -2.90
C ILE A 308 5.30 -3.15 -2.87
N VAL A 309 4.72 -1.96 -2.90
CA VAL A 309 3.25 -1.76 -2.97
C VAL A 309 2.68 -2.46 -4.20
N ASN A 310 3.26 -2.19 -5.37
CA ASN A 310 2.80 -2.77 -6.63
C ASN A 310 2.96 -4.29 -6.64
N PHE A 311 4.06 -4.81 -6.09
CA PHE A 311 4.25 -6.24 -5.91
C PHE A 311 3.11 -6.87 -5.10
N CYS A 312 2.71 -6.26 -3.96
CA CYS A 312 1.60 -6.76 -3.14
C CYS A 312 0.28 -6.82 -3.94
N PHE A 313 -0.04 -5.80 -4.73
CA PHE A 313 -1.23 -5.80 -5.57
C PHE A 313 -1.19 -6.86 -6.68
N LEU A 314 -0.02 -7.05 -7.32
CA LEU A 314 0.15 -8.08 -8.33
C LEU A 314 0.05 -9.49 -7.73
N VAL A 315 0.68 -9.75 -6.59
CA VAL A 315 0.55 -11.05 -5.90
C VAL A 315 -0.89 -11.33 -5.50
N LEU A 316 -1.63 -10.30 -5.04
CA LEU A 316 -3.05 -10.45 -4.72
C LEU A 316 -3.88 -10.83 -5.96
N SER A 317 -3.62 -10.19 -7.10
CA SER A 317 -4.31 -10.51 -8.35
C SER A 317 -3.91 -11.88 -8.91
N PHE A 318 -2.63 -12.27 -8.76
CA PHE A 318 -2.13 -13.61 -9.09
C PHE A 318 -2.84 -14.68 -8.25
N ALA A 319 -2.88 -14.49 -6.93
CA ALA A 319 -3.57 -15.38 -6.01
C ALA A 319 -5.07 -15.48 -6.34
N GLY A 320 -5.70 -14.35 -6.69
CA GLY A 320 -7.06 -14.31 -7.21
C GLY A 320 -7.26 -15.20 -8.43
N ALA A 321 -6.43 -15.03 -9.45
CA ALA A 321 -6.48 -15.82 -10.68
C ALA A 321 -6.34 -17.33 -10.41
N MET A 322 -5.38 -17.72 -9.57
CA MET A 322 -5.14 -19.12 -9.21
C MET A 322 -6.30 -19.73 -8.43
N LEU A 323 -6.87 -18.99 -7.47
CA LEU A 323 -8.05 -19.43 -6.72
C LEU A 323 -9.28 -19.59 -7.62
N TYR A 324 -9.47 -18.66 -8.57
CA TYR A 324 -10.58 -18.71 -9.51
C TYR A 324 -10.43 -19.88 -10.50
N LEU A 325 -9.22 -20.13 -10.99
CA LEU A 325 -8.93 -21.31 -11.83
C LEU A 325 -9.23 -22.62 -11.09
N GLY A 326 -8.83 -22.71 -9.82
CA GLY A 326 -9.16 -23.85 -8.96
C GLY A 326 -10.67 -24.03 -8.74
N HIS A 327 -11.43 -22.93 -8.65
CA HIS A 327 -12.89 -22.97 -8.57
C HIS A 327 -13.51 -23.51 -9.87
N LEU A 328 -13.04 -23.06 -11.04
CA LEU A 328 -13.53 -23.54 -12.34
C LEU A 328 -13.28 -25.04 -12.55
N LYS A 329 -12.09 -25.54 -12.19
CA LYS A 329 -11.77 -26.97 -12.29
C LYS A 329 -12.73 -27.85 -11.47
N LYS A 330 -12.97 -27.48 -10.20
CA LYS A 330 -13.91 -28.19 -9.33
C LYS A 330 -15.34 -28.17 -9.87
N LYS A 331 -15.77 -27.04 -10.43
CA LYS A 331 -17.10 -26.94 -11.06
C LYS A 331 -17.23 -27.90 -12.24
N GLN A 332 -16.20 -27.98 -13.10
CA GLN A 332 -16.18 -28.88 -14.24
C GLN A 332 -16.18 -30.35 -13.83
N GLU A 333 -15.41 -30.74 -12.81
CA GLU A 333 -15.40 -32.09 -12.24
C GLU A 333 -16.78 -32.48 -11.69
N SER A 334 -17.42 -31.57 -10.94
CA SER A 334 -18.76 -31.82 -10.39
C SER A 334 -19.82 -32.02 -11.48
N MET A 335 -19.73 -31.30 -12.60
CA MET A 335 -20.64 -31.50 -13.74
C MET A 335 -20.39 -32.85 -14.41
N LYS A 336 -19.13 -33.24 -14.64
CA LYS A 336 -18.81 -34.56 -15.22
C LYS A 336 -19.35 -35.71 -14.37
N ALA A 337 -19.28 -35.59 -13.04
CA ALA A 337 -19.82 -36.60 -12.12
C ALA A 337 -21.36 -36.71 -12.12
N ILE A 338 -22.08 -35.68 -12.58
CA ILE A 338 -23.55 -35.71 -12.71
C ILE A 338 -23.98 -36.39 -14.03
N PHE A 339 -23.15 -36.30 -15.07
CA PHE A 339 -23.47 -36.79 -16.42
C PHE A 339 -22.88 -38.17 -16.75
N ASN A 340 -22.03 -38.73 -15.88
CA ASN A 340 -21.49 -40.09 -15.98
C ASN A 340 -22.21 -41.02 -15.01
#